data_AF-A0A6A4WA94-F1
#
_entry.id   AF-A0A6A4WA94-F1
#
_cell.length_a   1.000
_cell.length_b   1.000
_cell.length_c   1.000
_cell.angle_alpha   90.00
_cell.angle_beta   90.00
_cell.angle_gamma   90.00
#
_symmetry.space_group_name_H-M   'P 1'
#
loop_
_entity.id
_entity.type
_entity.pdbx_description
1 polymer ?
#
loop_
_entity_poly.entity_id
_entity_poly.type
_entity_poly.pdbx_seq_one_letter_code
_entity_poly.pdbx_strand_id
1 'polypeptide(L)'
;MNTTLNTTSYKLKAELSDKGTALYIHTTSHQETEALLKLTSIGAIPVEVKDPITRVQGSIWAPELDMLDPADLLEGFGAEGVTAVFRPPRGPKAILYLTFSGSSLPDRVTAGYLSYRTRLAVPKPRRCRRCQNYGHGEAQCRGSGRHLTTDCTATHPACPPCGGSHEASHRDCPKWLQEMQIATLIHRQRMPPKQARAVANRDVGFPAPAPRREPAEVQ
;
A
#
# COMPACT_ATOMS: atom_id res chain seq x y z
N MET A 1 -17.92 -20.78 1.77
CA MET A 1 -18.92 -21.06 0.71
C MET A 1 -18.91 -19.87 -0.24
N ASN A 2 -18.57 -20.08 -1.52
CA ASN A 2 -18.53 -19.01 -2.52
C ASN A 2 -19.90 -18.86 -3.13
N THR A 3 -20.58 -17.75 -2.86
CA THR A 3 -21.90 -17.47 -3.41
C THR A 3 -21.78 -16.34 -4.43
N THR A 4 -22.14 -16.61 -5.68
CA THR A 4 -22.21 -15.59 -6.74
C THR A 4 -23.49 -14.78 -6.56
N LEU A 5 -23.35 -13.48 -6.29
CA LEU A 5 -24.46 -12.54 -6.32
C LEU A 5 -24.63 -12.02 -7.75
N ASN A 6 -25.76 -12.35 -8.37
CA ASN A 6 -26.13 -11.83 -9.69
C ASN A 6 -26.82 -10.48 -9.51
N THR A 7 -26.07 -9.39 -9.68
CA THR A 7 -26.65 -8.10 -10.07
C THR A 7 -26.60 -8.00 -11.59
N THR A 8 -27.59 -7.32 -12.19
CA THR A 8 -28.03 -7.41 -13.59
C THR A 8 -27.01 -7.10 -14.69
N SER A 9 -25.73 -6.95 -14.38
CA SER A 9 -24.66 -6.79 -15.38
C SER A 9 -23.24 -7.17 -14.92
N TYR A 10 -23.03 -7.67 -13.69
CA TYR A 10 -21.67 -7.91 -13.16
C TYR A 10 -21.56 -9.23 -12.39
N LYS A 11 -20.61 -10.09 -12.78
CA LYS A 11 -20.23 -11.29 -12.01
C LYS A 11 -19.22 -10.88 -10.94
N LEU A 12 -19.72 -10.63 -9.72
CA LEU A 12 -18.86 -10.28 -8.58
C LEU A 12 -18.51 -11.53 -7.78
N LYS A 13 -17.25 -11.65 -7.38
CA LYS A 13 -16.82 -12.69 -6.44
C LYS A 13 -17.05 -12.19 -5.02
N ALA A 14 -17.73 -12.98 -4.20
CA ALA A 14 -17.95 -12.65 -2.79
C ALA A 14 -17.50 -13.77 -1.85
N GLU A 15 -17.00 -13.39 -0.68
CA GLU A 15 -16.52 -14.28 0.38
C GLU A 15 -17.11 -13.85 1.73
N LEU A 16 -17.63 -14.80 2.50
CA LEU A 16 -18.13 -14.55 3.85
C LEU A 16 -16.94 -14.49 4.82
N SER A 17 -16.99 -13.61 5.82
CA SER A 17 -15.98 -13.59 6.89
C SER A 17 -16.02 -14.88 7.71
N ASP A 18 -14.90 -15.24 8.34
CA ASP A 18 -14.78 -16.45 9.16
C ASP A 18 -15.81 -16.54 10.29
N LYS A 19 -16.28 -15.38 10.78
CA LYS A 19 -17.32 -15.28 11.82
C LYS A 19 -18.73 -15.14 11.27
N GLY A 20 -18.90 -15.07 9.95
CA GLY A 20 -20.19 -14.90 9.27
C GLY A 20 -20.85 -13.53 9.42
N THR A 21 -20.12 -12.55 9.94
CA THR A 21 -20.66 -11.20 10.25
C THR A 21 -20.43 -10.17 9.15
N ALA A 22 -19.64 -10.49 8.13
CA ALA A 22 -19.33 -9.58 7.03
C ALA A 22 -19.25 -10.34 5.71
N LEU A 23 -19.63 -9.66 4.63
CA LEU A 23 -19.52 -10.15 3.25
C LEU A 23 -18.48 -9.30 2.52
N TYR A 24 -17.39 -9.92 2.10
CA TYR A 24 -16.37 -9.28 1.26
C TYR A 24 -16.75 -9.44 -0.20
N ILE A 25 -16.85 -8.33 -0.93
CA ILE A 25 -17.11 -8.32 -2.37
C ILE A 25 -15.83 -7.87 -3.08
N HIS A 26 -15.32 -8.70 -3.97
CA HIS A 26 -14.15 -8.39 -4.80
C HIS A 26 -14.61 -7.77 -6.11
N THR A 27 -14.27 -6.51 -6.32
CA THR A 27 -14.46 -5.79 -7.58
C THR A 27 -13.20 -5.81 -8.42
N THR A 28 -13.38 -5.72 -9.73
CA THR A 28 -12.25 -5.63 -10.68
C THR A 28 -12.15 -4.26 -11.34
N SER A 29 -13.24 -3.49 -11.32
CA SER A 29 -13.35 -2.15 -11.87
C SER A 29 -13.60 -1.09 -10.80
N HIS A 30 -13.04 0.11 -10.98
CA HIS A 30 -13.31 1.27 -10.13
C HIS A 30 -14.79 1.66 -10.14
N GLN A 31 -15.45 1.59 -11.30
CA GLN A 31 -16.88 1.91 -11.42
C GLN A 31 -17.76 0.94 -10.63
N GLU A 32 -17.41 -0.36 -10.60
CA GLU A 32 -18.10 -1.35 -9.77
C GLU A 32 -17.96 -1.02 -8.29
N THR A 33 -16.75 -0.67 -7.85
CA THR A 33 -16.49 -0.26 -6.46
C THR A 33 -17.29 0.97 -6.07
N GLU A 34 -17.32 2.01 -6.90
CA GLU A 34 -18.09 3.23 -6.62
C GLU A 34 -19.60 2.96 -6.56
N ALA A 35 -20.12 2.07 -7.42
CA ALA A 35 -21.52 1.68 -7.38
C ALA A 35 -21.85 0.89 -6.10
N LEU A 36 -20.97 -0.04 -5.70
CA LEU A 36 -21.12 -0.81 -4.47
C LEU A 36 -21.01 0.05 -3.21
N LEU A 37 -20.14 1.05 -3.19
CA LEU A 37 -20.00 1.93 -2.02
C LEU A 37 -21.23 2.81 -1.76
N LYS A 38 -22.09 3.00 -2.77
CA LYS A 38 -23.36 3.74 -2.64
C LYS A 38 -24.53 2.85 -2.22
N LEU A 39 -24.35 1.53 -2.14
CA LEU A 39 -25.41 0.62 -1.74
C LEU A 39 -25.74 0.77 -0.25
N THR A 40 -27.02 0.97 0.02
CA THR A 40 -27.58 1.08 1.38
C THR A 40 -28.47 -0.10 1.75
N SER A 41 -28.86 -0.93 0.77
CA SER A 41 -29.66 -2.13 1.00
C SER A 41 -29.38 -3.21 -0.04
N ILE A 42 -29.50 -4.49 0.36
CA ILE A 42 -29.51 -5.65 -0.52
C ILE A 42 -30.88 -6.31 -0.36
N GLY A 43 -31.75 -6.15 -1.36
CA GLY A 43 -33.16 -6.52 -1.23
C GLY A 43 -33.85 -5.70 -0.12
N ALA A 44 -34.45 -6.38 0.85
CA ALA A 44 -35.07 -5.75 2.02
C ALA A 44 -34.10 -5.55 3.20
N ILE A 45 -32.85 -5.98 3.08
CA ILE A 45 -31.87 -5.95 4.18
C ILE A 45 -31.05 -4.65 4.07
N PRO A 46 -31.07 -3.76 5.07
CA PRO A 46 -30.18 -2.61 5.09
C PRO A 46 -28.72 -3.08 5.27
N VAL A 47 -27.80 -2.49 4.52
CA VAL A 47 -26.37 -2.83 4.58
C VAL A 47 -25.52 -1.59 4.72
N GLU A 48 -24.43 -1.71 5.48
CA GLU A 48 -23.38 -0.70 5.56
C GLU A 48 -22.18 -1.20 4.73
N VAL A 49 -21.92 -0.56 3.60
CA VAL A 49 -20.79 -0.91 2.74
C VAL A 49 -19.58 -0.07 3.13
N LYS A 50 -18.51 -0.73 3.57
CA LYS A 50 -17.21 -0.10 3.87
C LYS A 50 -16.19 -0.55 2.85
N ASP A 51 -15.41 0.37 2.32
CA ASP A 51 -14.22 0.00 1.56
C ASP A 51 -13.11 -0.42 2.54
N PRO A 52 -12.70 -1.71 2.59
CA PRO A 52 -11.63 -2.13 3.49
C PRO A 52 -10.26 -1.53 3.10
N ILE A 53 -10.13 -0.97 1.89
CA ILE A 53 -8.87 -0.47 1.32
C ILE A 53 -8.69 1.03 1.54
N THR A 54 -9.73 1.80 1.87
CA THR A 54 -9.59 3.25 2.05
C THR A 54 -9.12 3.63 3.44
N ARG A 55 -7.97 3.11 3.86
CA ARG A 55 -7.17 3.83 4.86
C ARG A 55 -6.33 4.84 4.12
N VAL A 56 -6.70 6.11 4.22
CA VAL A 56 -5.89 7.19 3.67
C VAL A 56 -4.82 7.54 4.68
N GLN A 57 -3.57 7.46 4.25
CA GLN A 57 -2.45 7.86 5.08
C GLN A 57 -1.88 9.19 4.58
N GLY A 58 -1.78 10.15 5.49
CA GLY A 58 -1.12 11.42 5.27
C GLY A 58 0.17 11.52 6.07
N SER A 59 1.06 12.41 5.67
CA SER A 59 2.16 12.88 6.49
C SER A 59 2.04 14.38 6.76
N ILE A 60 2.48 14.78 7.95
CA ILE A 60 2.62 16.18 8.35
C ILE A 60 4.04 16.42 8.83
N TRP A 61 4.49 17.66 8.70
CA TRP A 61 5.70 18.18 9.35
C TRP A 61 5.26 19.04 10.53
N ALA A 62 5.51 18.56 11.75
CA ALA A 62 5.06 19.15 13.01
C ALA A 62 6.19 19.09 14.04
N PRO A 63 7.19 19.98 13.95
CA PRO A 63 8.30 20.03 14.91
C PRO A 63 7.83 20.34 16.33
N GLU A 64 6.71 21.05 16.50
CA GLU A 64 6.13 21.38 17.81
C GLU A 64 5.55 20.15 18.54
N LEU A 65 5.36 19.03 17.82
CA LEU A 65 4.78 17.79 18.34
C LEU A 65 5.83 16.68 18.48
N ASP A 66 7.12 16.99 18.33
CA ASP A 66 8.18 15.98 18.21
C ASP A 66 8.44 15.19 19.51
N MET A 67 8.21 15.83 20.66
CA MET A 67 8.36 15.24 22.01
C MET A 67 7.12 14.50 22.52
N LEU A 68 5.95 14.63 21.87
CA LEU A 68 4.73 13.97 22.32
C LEU A 68 4.70 12.51 21.92
N ASP A 69 4.15 11.64 22.78
CA ASP A 69 4.05 10.23 22.47
C ASP A 69 2.96 9.93 21.44
N PRO A 70 3.10 8.86 20.62
CA PRO A 70 2.11 8.53 19.59
C PRO A 70 0.69 8.28 20.13
N ALA A 71 0.56 7.85 21.39
CA ALA A 71 -0.73 7.65 22.05
C ALA A 71 -1.43 8.99 22.33
N ASP A 72 -0.72 9.94 22.94
CA ASP A 72 -1.26 11.29 23.21
C ASP A 72 -1.62 12.02 21.92
N LEU A 73 -0.78 11.87 20.89
CA LEU A 73 -1.06 12.41 19.56
C LEU A 73 -2.32 11.80 18.95
N LEU A 74 -2.52 10.49 19.10
CA LEU A 74 -3.70 9.82 18.58
C LEU A 74 -4.98 10.34 19.27
N GLU A 75 -4.93 10.55 20.58
CA GLU A 75 -6.02 11.17 21.33
C GLU A 75 -6.28 12.60 20.84
N GLY A 76 -5.23 13.41 20.73
CA GLY A 76 -5.34 14.82 20.29
C GLY A 76 -5.87 15.00 18.86
N PHE A 77 -5.57 14.08 17.95
CA PHE A 77 -6.08 14.10 16.57
C PHE A 77 -7.41 13.35 16.39
N GLY A 78 -8.02 12.81 17.46
CA GLY A 78 -9.25 12.02 17.35
C GLY A 78 -10.41 12.78 16.70
N ALA A 79 -10.55 14.07 17.01
CA ALA A 79 -11.57 14.95 16.42
C ALA A 79 -11.37 15.17 14.91
N GLU A 80 -10.15 15.03 14.40
CA GLU A 80 -9.79 15.13 12.98
C GLU A 80 -10.00 13.80 12.22
N GLY A 81 -10.58 12.79 12.87
CA GLY A 81 -10.82 11.47 12.27
C GLY A 81 -9.55 10.64 12.09
N VAL A 82 -8.49 10.93 12.83
CA VAL A 82 -7.26 10.13 12.85
C VAL A 82 -7.47 8.87 13.69
N THR A 83 -7.10 7.72 13.13
CA THR A 83 -7.28 6.38 13.71
C THR A 83 -5.96 5.70 14.06
N ALA A 84 -4.84 6.18 13.52
CA ALA A 84 -3.51 5.74 13.90
C ALA A 84 -2.48 6.84 13.63
N VAL A 85 -1.51 6.95 14.53
CA VAL A 85 -0.34 7.82 14.39
C VAL A 85 0.92 6.96 14.36
N PHE A 86 1.77 7.18 13.37
CA PHE A 86 3.06 6.52 13.24
C PHE A 86 4.18 7.55 13.14
N ARG A 87 5.13 7.47 14.09
CA ARG A 87 6.39 8.20 14.01
C ARG A 87 7.50 7.27 13.52
N PRO A 88 8.22 7.63 12.45
CA PRO A 88 9.34 6.83 11.98
C PRO A 88 10.40 6.65 13.08
N PRO A 89 10.91 5.43 13.30
CA PRO A 89 11.95 5.19 14.30
C PRO A 89 13.29 5.84 13.92
N ARG A 90 13.51 6.09 12.63
CA ARG A 90 14.71 6.72 12.07
C ARG A 90 14.31 7.93 11.21
N GLY A 91 15.07 9.02 11.31
CA GLY A 91 14.81 10.28 10.61
C GLY A 91 14.24 11.37 11.53
N PRO A 92 13.76 12.48 10.96
CA PRO A 92 13.27 13.62 11.72
C PRO A 92 12.04 13.26 12.56
N LYS A 93 12.09 13.53 13.87
CA LYS A 93 10.97 13.29 14.80
C LYS A 93 9.74 14.16 14.52
N ALA A 94 9.97 15.29 13.83
CA ALA A 94 8.95 16.20 13.34
C ALA A 94 8.03 15.61 12.25
N ILE A 95 8.38 14.48 11.61
CA ILE A 95 7.50 13.84 10.62
C ILE A 95 6.56 12.85 11.32
N LEU A 96 5.26 13.10 11.18
CA LEU A 96 4.22 12.19 11.63
C LEU A 96 3.45 11.65 10.43
N TYR A 97 3.10 10.37 10.48
CA TYR A 97 2.19 9.75 9.53
C TYR A 97 0.85 9.46 10.22
N LEU A 98 -0.23 10.00 9.66
CA LEU A 98 -1.58 9.92 10.20
C LEU A 98 -2.42 9.01 9.30
N THR A 99 -3.16 8.09 9.90
CA THR A 99 -4.14 7.25 9.18
C THR A 99 -5.53 7.78 9.47
N PHE A 100 -6.27 8.14 8.43
CA PHE A 100 -7.62 8.68 8.54
C PHE A 100 -8.69 7.59 8.37
N SER A 101 -9.82 7.75 9.04
CA SER A 101 -11.00 6.89 8.87
C SER A 101 -11.73 7.12 7.55
N GLY A 102 -11.59 8.30 6.96
CA GLY A 102 -12.22 8.69 5.69
C GLY A 102 -11.50 8.17 4.44
N SER A 103 -12.18 8.26 3.30
CA SER A 103 -11.68 7.82 1.98
C SER A 103 -10.88 8.88 1.22
N SER A 104 -10.89 10.12 1.70
CA SER A 104 -10.13 11.25 1.18
C SER A 104 -9.11 11.76 2.20
N LEU A 105 -8.03 12.37 1.69
CA LEU A 105 -7.02 13.01 2.55
C LEU A 105 -7.47 14.46 2.82
N PRO A 106 -7.67 14.88 4.09
CA PRO A 106 -7.97 16.28 4.40
C PRO A 106 -6.75 17.15 4.09
N ASP A 107 -6.89 18.30 3.44
CA ASP A 107 -5.73 19.16 3.08
C ASP A 107 -4.95 19.63 4.33
N ARG A 108 -5.64 19.78 5.45
CA ARG A 108 -5.07 20.20 6.72
C ARG A 108 -5.67 19.41 7.89
N VAL A 109 -4.91 19.32 8.97
CA VAL A 109 -5.37 18.83 10.28
C VAL A 109 -4.95 19.82 11.36
N THR A 110 -5.73 19.91 12.43
CA THR A 110 -5.39 20.77 13.57
C THR A 110 -4.93 19.98 14.78
N ALA A 111 -4.02 20.58 15.55
CA ALA A 111 -3.67 20.12 16.90
C ALA A 111 -3.61 21.35 17.80
N GLY A 112 -4.57 21.48 18.72
CA GLY A 112 -4.77 22.71 19.48
C GLY A 112 -5.06 23.89 18.55
N TYR A 113 -4.26 24.96 18.64
CA TYR A 113 -4.36 26.15 17.80
C TYR A 113 -3.49 26.10 16.53
N LEU A 114 -2.73 25.02 16.34
CA LEU A 114 -1.83 24.85 15.19
C LEU A 114 -2.54 24.07 14.08
N SER A 115 -2.23 24.43 12.84
CA SER A 115 -2.77 23.76 11.66
C SER A 115 -1.64 23.29 10.77
N TYR A 116 -1.68 22.03 10.36
CA TYR A 116 -0.64 21.39 9.56
C TYR A 116 -1.19 20.97 8.20
N ARG A 117 -0.43 21.26 7.15
CA ARG A 117 -0.76 20.77 5.81
C ARG A 117 -0.44 19.27 5.73
N THR A 118 -1.41 18.47 5.32
CA THR A 118 -1.18 17.05 5.08
C THR A 118 -0.64 16.82 3.68
N ARG A 119 0.16 15.78 3.52
CA ARG A 119 0.62 15.29 2.21
C ARG A 119 0.32 13.82 2.11
N LEU A 120 -0.15 13.36 0.95
CA LEU A 120 -0.43 11.93 0.79
C LEU A 120 0.86 11.11 1.01
N ALA A 121 0.81 10.17 1.94
CA ALA A 121 1.90 9.28 2.22
C ALA A 121 1.91 8.15 1.18
N VAL A 122 2.85 8.21 0.24
CA VAL A 122 3.11 7.10 -0.69
C VAL A 122 4.11 6.17 -0.01
N PRO A 123 3.76 4.91 0.28
CA PRO A 123 4.69 3.97 0.89
C PRO A 123 5.85 3.67 -0.05
N LYS A 124 7.04 3.48 0.51
CA LYS A 124 8.21 2.99 -0.25
C LYS A 124 7.91 1.59 -0.80
N PRO A 125 8.47 1.21 -1.96
CA PRO A 125 8.11 -0.02 -2.60
C PRO A 125 8.66 -1.19 -1.77
N ARG A 126 7.78 -2.16 -1.51
CA ARG A 126 8.13 -3.28 -0.66
C ARG A 126 9.05 -4.23 -1.42
N ARG A 127 10.20 -4.54 -0.81
CA ARG A 127 11.15 -5.54 -1.30
C ARG A 127 10.97 -6.84 -0.55
N CYS A 128 11.21 -7.95 -1.22
CA CYS A 128 11.37 -9.24 -0.58
C CYS A 128 12.64 -9.24 0.28
N ARG A 129 12.53 -9.57 1.57
CA ARG A 129 13.68 -9.58 2.48
C ARG A 129 14.71 -10.67 2.17
N ARG A 130 14.32 -11.72 1.45
CA ARG A 130 15.21 -12.82 1.05
C ARG A 130 15.98 -12.52 -0.23
N CYS A 131 15.31 -12.05 -1.29
CA CYS A 131 15.95 -11.88 -2.60
C CYS A 131 16.11 -10.42 -3.06
N GLN A 132 15.65 -9.45 -2.27
CA GLN A 132 15.67 -8.01 -2.57
C GLN A 132 14.87 -7.56 -3.81
N ASN A 133 14.23 -8.47 -4.54
CA ASN A 133 13.35 -8.13 -5.65
C ASN A 133 12.03 -7.56 -5.17
N TYR A 134 11.40 -6.77 -6.05
CA TYR A 134 10.08 -6.19 -5.84
C TYR A 134 8.95 -7.14 -6.25
N GLY A 135 7.72 -6.77 -5.90
CA GLY A 135 6.51 -7.42 -6.41
C GLY A 135 6.07 -8.69 -5.67
N HIS A 136 6.83 -9.16 -4.68
CA HIS A 136 6.42 -10.28 -3.83
C HIS A 136 6.90 -10.14 -2.39
N GLY A 137 6.17 -10.76 -1.46
CA GLY A 137 6.57 -10.88 -0.06
C GLY A 137 7.47 -12.10 0.18
N GLU A 138 8.04 -12.17 1.38
CA GLU A 138 8.93 -13.27 1.77
C GLU A 138 8.30 -14.67 1.62
N ALA A 139 7.03 -14.82 2.04
CA ALA A 139 6.30 -16.10 1.97
C ALA A 139 6.10 -16.64 0.54
N GLN A 140 6.16 -15.75 -0.47
CA GLN A 140 5.99 -16.11 -1.88
C GLN A 140 7.31 -16.09 -2.65
N CYS A 141 8.44 -15.95 -1.94
CA CYS A 141 9.75 -15.88 -2.54
C CYS A 141 10.17 -17.25 -3.09
N ARG A 142 10.50 -17.27 -4.39
CA ARG A 142 11.11 -18.44 -5.07
C ARG A 142 12.60 -18.28 -5.32
N GLY A 143 13.19 -17.15 -4.92
CA GLY A 143 14.62 -16.89 -5.06
C GLY A 143 15.46 -17.66 -4.04
N SER A 144 16.68 -18.00 -4.42
CA SER A 144 17.66 -18.79 -3.65
C SER A 144 18.41 -18.01 -2.56
N GLY A 145 17.82 -16.95 -2.01
CA GLY A 145 18.42 -16.15 -0.93
C GLY A 145 18.53 -16.96 0.36
N ARG A 146 19.75 -17.38 0.74
CA ARG A 146 20.02 -18.26 1.89
C ARG A 146 20.02 -17.56 3.26
N HIS A 147 19.91 -16.23 3.31
CA HIS A 147 19.89 -15.43 4.55
C HIS A 147 18.99 -14.19 4.40
N LEU A 148 18.57 -13.59 5.52
CA LEU A 148 17.80 -12.34 5.53
C LEU A 148 18.71 -11.15 5.20
N THR A 149 18.13 -10.06 4.69
CA THR A 149 18.90 -8.83 4.40
C THR A 149 19.68 -8.31 5.61
N THR A 150 19.16 -8.54 6.82
CA THR A 150 19.78 -8.13 8.09
C THR A 150 21.05 -8.91 8.41
N ASP A 151 21.17 -10.11 7.85
CA ASP A 151 22.24 -11.07 8.16
C ASP A 151 23.27 -11.12 7.03
N CYS A 152 23.20 -10.15 6.10
CA CYS A 152 24.06 -10.09 4.93
C CYS A 152 25.44 -9.57 5.30
N THR A 153 26.46 -10.38 5.05
CA THR A 153 27.87 -10.04 5.30
C THR A 153 28.60 -9.53 4.05
N ALA A 154 27.89 -9.36 2.93
CA ALA A 154 28.49 -8.91 1.68
C ALA A 154 29.02 -7.48 1.82
N THR A 155 30.30 -7.29 1.50
CA THR A 155 31.00 -6.00 1.63
C THR A 155 30.68 -5.06 0.47
N HIS A 156 30.32 -5.61 -0.70
CA HIS A 156 29.95 -4.84 -1.87
C HIS A 156 28.44 -4.93 -2.13
N PRO A 157 27.71 -3.79 -2.13
CA PRO A 157 26.30 -3.80 -2.44
C PRO A 157 26.10 -4.07 -3.93
N ALA A 158 25.36 -5.14 -4.23
CA ALA A 158 24.86 -5.43 -5.57
C ALA A 158 23.34 -5.38 -5.54
N CYS A 159 22.74 -4.76 -6.55
CA CYS A 159 21.30 -4.60 -6.66
C CYS A 159 20.71 -5.77 -7.47
N PRO A 160 20.02 -6.75 -6.87
CA PRO A 160 19.47 -7.86 -7.65
C PRO A 160 18.43 -7.44 -8.71
N PRO A 161 17.60 -6.40 -8.48
CA PRO A 161 16.66 -5.92 -9.49
C PRO A 161 17.29 -5.38 -10.78
N CYS A 162 18.40 -4.64 -10.71
CA CYS A 162 18.99 -3.97 -11.88
C CYS A 162 20.43 -4.39 -12.22
N GLY A 163 21.09 -5.15 -11.36
CA GLY A 163 22.50 -5.57 -11.51
C GLY A 163 23.54 -4.50 -11.15
N GLY A 164 23.13 -3.30 -10.70
CA GLY A 164 24.05 -2.21 -10.38
C GLY A 164 24.82 -2.38 -9.07
N SER A 165 25.93 -1.66 -8.91
CA SER A 165 26.80 -1.64 -7.72
C SER A 165 26.24 -0.72 -6.62
N HIS A 166 24.98 -0.93 -6.25
CA HIS A 166 24.28 -0.20 -5.19
C HIS A 166 23.26 -1.11 -4.52
N GLU A 167 22.70 -0.70 -3.40
CA GLU A 167 21.60 -1.43 -2.77
C GLU A 167 20.31 -1.31 -3.58
N ALA A 168 19.44 -2.33 -3.58
CA ALA A 168 18.11 -2.21 -4.18
C ALA A 168 17.28 -1.02 -3.62
N SER A 169 17.58 -0.54 -2.41
CA SER A 169 16.95 0.66 -1.80
C SER A 169 17.37 2.00 -2.41
N HIS A 170 18.41 2.02 -3.26
CA HIS A 170 19.04 3.26 -3.71
C HIS A 170 18.08 4.08 -4.58
N ARG A 171 18.03 5.41 -4.37
CA ARG A 171 17.08 6.29 -5.05
C ARG A 171 17.34 6.44 -6.55
N ASP A 172 18.60 6.23 -6.95
CA ASP A 172 19.00 6.28 -8.36
C ASP A 172 18.88 4.91 -9.06
N CYS A 173 18.39 3.89 -8.34
CA CYS A 173 18.12 2.60 -8.97
C CYS A 173 16.94 2.72 -9.92
N PRO A 174 17.08 2.35 -11.21
CA PRO A 174 15.99 2.46 -12.19
C PRO A 174 14.77 1.62 -11.80
N LYS A 175 15.00 0.43 -11.24
CA LYS A 175 13.92 -0.44 -10.75
C LYS A 175 13.23 0.11 -9.51
N TRP A 176 13.96 0.79 -8.63
CA TRP A 176 13.35 1.47 -7.48
C TRP A 176 12.46 2.63 -7.94
N LEU A 177 12.95 3.45 -8.89
CA LEU A 177 12.18 4.56 -9.47
C LEU A 177 10.89 4.08 -10.14
N GLN A 178 10.98 3.00 -10.92
CA GLN A 178 9.81 2.37 -11.56
C GLN A 178 8.77 1.92 -10.52
N GLU A 179 9.18 1.22 -9.46
CA GLU A 179 8.24 0.75 -8.43
C GLU A 179 7.70 1.90 -7.56
N MET A 180 8.47 2.98 -7.38
CA MET A 180 7.97 4.21 -6.76
C MET A 180 6.91 4.90 -7.61
N GLN A 181 7.07 4.93 -8.93
CA GLN A 181 6.05 5.45 -9.84
C GLN A 181 4.78 4.60 -9.78
N ILE A 182 4.91 3.27 -9.79
CA ILE A 182 3.78 2.35 -9.62
C ILE A 182 3.05 2.63 -8.31
N ALA A 183 3.79 2.71 -7.19
CA ALA A 183 3.20 3.04 -5.89
C ALA A 183 2.50 4.41 -5.91
N THR A 184 3.07 5.39 -6.60
CA THR A 184 2.49 6.72 -6.77
C THR A 184 1.19 6.67 -7.56
N LEU A 185 1.12 5.96 -8.68
CA LEU A 185 -0.10 5.79 -9.47
C LEU A 185 -1.20 5.09 -8.66
N ILE A 186 -0.85 4.06 -7.89
CA ILE A 186 -1.80 3.35 -7.02
C ILE A 186 -2.37 4.29 -5.96
N HIS A 187 -1.53 5.05 -5.26
CA HIS A 187 -1.98 5.83 -4.10
C HIS A 187 -2.58 7.18 -4.50
N ARG A 188 -1.97 7.91 -5.44
CA ARG A 188 -2.44 9.23 -5.87
C ARG A 188 -3.59 9.17 -6.86
N GLN A 189 -3.56 8.23 -7.79
CA GLN A 189 -4.57 8.11 -8.86
C GLN A 189 -5.55 6.97 -8.61
N ARG A 190 -5.48 6.31 -7.45
CA ARG A 190 -6.33 5.17 -7.07
C ARG A 190 -6.35 4.06 -8.11
N MET A 191 -5.26 3.90 -8.88
CA MET A 191 -5.21 2.88 -9.92
C MET A 191 -5.10 1.47 -9.33
N PRO A 192 -5.81 0.48 -9.89
CA PRO A 192 -5.56 -0.92 -9.63
C PRO A 192 -4.09 -1.27 -9.88
N PRO A 193 -3.44 -2.09 -9.03
CA PRO A 193 -2.01 -2.40 -9.15
C PRO A 193 -1.57 -2.93 -10.52
N LYS A 194 -2.41 -3.74 -11.19
CA LYS A 194 -2.13 -4.25 -12.54
C LYS A 194 -2.08 -3.13 -13.58
N GLN A 195 -3.04 -2.20 -13.52
CA GLN A 195 -3.12 -1.07 -14.43
C GLN A 195 -1.96 -0.09 -14.20
N ALA A 196 -1.68 0.25 -12.94
CA ALA A 196 -0.54 1.10 -12.56
C ALA A 196 0.79 0.56 -13.10
N ARG A 197 1.00 -0.77 -13.03
CA ARG A 197 2.18 -1.44 -13.62
C ARG A 197 2.20 -1.33 -15.14
N ALA A 198 1.07 -1.51 -15.82
CA ALA A 198 1.01 -1.37 -17.27
C ALA A 198 1.34 0.06 -17.73
N VAL A 199 0.84 1.08 -17.03
CA VAL A 199 1.15 2.50 -17.29
C VAL A 199 2.62 2.80 -17.03
N ALA A 200 3.15 2.43 -15.86
CA ALA A 200 4.57 2.66 -15.55
C ALA A 200 5.53 1.92 -16.51
N ASN A 201 5.15 0.75 -17.02
CA ASN A 201 5.96 0.04 -18.01
C ASN A 201 5.97 0.75 -19.38
N ARG A 202 4.86 1.40 -19.74
CA ARG A 202 4.75 2.19 -20.99
C ARG A 202 5.55 3.48 -20.91
N ASP A 203 5.42 4.21 -19.81
CA ASP A 203 6.01 5.55 -19.66
C ASP A 203 7.54 5.52 -19.50
N VAL A 204 8.11 4.42 -18.99
CA VAL A 204 9.53 4.35 -18.59
C VAL A 204 10.35 3.34 -19.39
N GLY A 205 9.79 2.67 -20.40
CA GLY A 205 10.58 1.87 -21.35
C GLY A 205 11.50 0.81 -20.73
N PHE A 206 11.18 0.28 -19.55
CA PHE A 206 11.97 -0.78 -18.92
C PHE A 206 11.45 -2.16 -19.33
N PRO A 207 12.35 -3.13 -19.60
CA PRO A 207 11.95 -4.44 -20.11
C PRO A 207 10.98 -5.12 -19.13
N ALA A 208 10.00 -5.81 -19.72
CA ALA A 208 9.06 -6.65 -19.01
C ALA A 208 9.81 -7.58 -18.03
N PRO A 209 9.21 -7.91 -16.87
CA PRO A 209 9.82 -8.87 -15.96
C PRO A 209 10.20 -10.13 -16.73
N ALA A 210 11.41 -10.64 -16.50
CA ALA A 210 11.88 -11.86 -17.12
C ALA A 210 10.84 -12.98 -16.92
N PRO A 211 10.62 -13.84 -17.93
CA PRO A 211 9.68 -14.95 -17.82
C PRO A 211 9.99 -15.78 -16.57
N ARG A 212 8.94 -16.35 -15.96
CA ARG A 212 9.09 -17.25 -14.81
C ARG A 212 10.11 -18.32 -15.18
N ARG A 213 11.23 -18.39 -14.46
CA ARG A 213 12.13 -19.53 -14.55
C ARG A 213 11.33 -20.75 -14.11
N GLU A 214 11.18 -21.70 -15.02
CA GLU A 214 10.64 -23.01 -14.70
C GLU A 214 11.52 -23.65 -13.61
N PRO A 215 10.92 -24.36 -12.63
CA PRO A 215 11.71 -25.08 -11.64
C PRO A 215 12.64 -26.04 -12.38
N ALA A 216 13.93 -25.98 -12.06
CA ALA A 216 14.91 -26.91 -12.64
C ALA A 216 14.45 -28.34 -12.37
N GLU A 217 14.34 -29.15 -13.43
CA GLU A 217 14.21 -30.60 -13.29
C GLU A 217 15.41 -31.10 -12.49
N VAL A 218 15.10 -31.75 -11.38
CA VAL A 218 16.08 -32.45 -10.55
C VAL A 218 16.46 -33.71 -11.34
N GLN A 219 17.67 -33.73 -11.89
CA GLN A 219 18.32 -34.95 -12.38
C GLN A 219 18.89 -35.76 -11.21
#